data_AF-A0A086ZP25-F1
#
_entry.id   AF-A0A086ZP25-F1
#
_cell.length_a   1.000
_cell.length_b   1.000
_cell.length_c   1.000
_cell.angle_alpha   90.00
_cell.angle_beta   90.00
_cell.angle_gamma   90.00
#
_symmetry.space_group_name_H-M   'P 1'
#
loop_
_entity.id
_entity.type
_entity.pdbx_description
1 polymer ?
#
loop_
_entity_poly.entity_id
_entity_poly.type
_entity_poly.pdbx_seq_one_letter_code
_entity_poly.pdbx_strand_id
1 'polypeptide(L)'
;MVSQNNTPIRKGSRRAPLIFTQAVVVAVVSCLAQLLCAPVYVGLSYDSLALVPWSAIACLLAVMFSYTVGFAALWAAGRIARKAPAPWRPVIVALFGLILFGIWGYLVFAAALNSVIVPLGHAALSGTRLGTIGFNCAAVGLASFFCAAVFGERCAAYRTWVWGAFACTLACAGAGVFYAVHIAAVLY
;
A
#
# COMPACT_ATOMS: atom_id res chain seq x y z
N MET A 1 -9.70 -57.09 -6.40
CA MET A 1 -9.10 -56.48 -5.20
C MET A 1 -8.21 -55.33 -5.66
N VAL A 2 -8.73 -54.11 -5.66
CA VAL A 2 -8.00 -52.90 -6.09
C VAL A 2 -7.29 -52.35 -4.86
N SER A 3 -5.97 -52.27 -4.93
CA SER A 3 -5.11 -51.67 -3.91
C SER A 3 -5.49 -50.20 -3.73
N GLN A 4 -6.09 -49.85 -2.59
CA GLN A 4 -6.22 -48.46 -2.18
C GLN A 4 -4.83 -47.92 -1.88
N ASN A 5 -4.32 -47.13 -2.83
CA ASN A 5 -3.07 -46.41 -2.66
C ASN A 5 -3.31 -45.26 -1.66
N ASN A 6 -3.22 -45.58 -0.38
CA ASN A 6 -3.24 -44.64 0.74
C ASN A 6 -1.99 -43.75 0.64
N THR A 7 -2.07 -42.71 -0.20
CA THR A 7 -1.10 -41.63 -0.16
C THR A 7 -1.28 -40.90 1.17
N PRO A 8 -0.23 -40.80 2.02
CA PRO A 8 -0.35 -40.08 3.27
C PRO A 8 -0.61 -38.62 2.94
N ILE A 9 -1.70 -38.07 3.49
CA ILE A 9 -2.03 -36.65 3.47
C ILE A 9 -0.78 -35.90 3.93
N ARG A 10 -0.09 -35.25 2.99
CA ARG A 10 1.15 -34.51 3.28
C ARG A 10 0.81 -33.44 4.33
N LYS A 11 1.45 -33.55 5.50
CA LYS A 11 1.43 -32.62 6.64
C LYS A 11 1.01 -31.19 6.26
N GLY A 12 0.04 -30.65 7.01
CA GLY A 12 -0.59 -29.33 6.86
C GLY A 12 0.29 -28.27 6.20
N SER A 13 -0.21 -27.72 5.09
CA SER A 13 0.48 -26.73 4.29
C SER A 13 0.85 -25.51 5.16
N ARG A 14 2.15 -25.30 5.43
CA ARG A 14 2.68 -24.10 6.11
C ARG A 14 2.62 -22.86 5.20
N ARG A 15 1.53 -22.65 4.46
CA ARG A 15 1.34 -21.45 3.63
C ARG A 15 0.79 -20.31 4.49
N ALA A 16 1.18 -19.08 4.15
CA ALA A 16 0.56 -17.91 4.75
C ALA A 16 -0.87 -17.72 4.18
N PRO A 17 -1.81 -17.14 4.94
CA PRO A 17 -3.13 -16.82 4.40
C PRO A 17 -3.01 -15.93 3.16
N LEU A 18 -3.75 -16.25 2.10
CA LEU A 18 -3.59 -15.59 0.80
C LEU A 18 -3.89 -14.09 0.86
N ILE A 19 -5.04 -13.69 1.42
CA ILE A 19 -5.44 -12.27 1.49
C ILE A 19 -4.43 -11.47 2.33
N PHE A 20 -3.93 -12.05 3.42
CA PHE A 20 -2.86 -11.43 4.21
C PHE A 20 -1.58 -11.25 3.39
N THR A 21 -1.17 -12.30 2.66
CA THR A 21 0.01 -12.23 1.79
C THR A 21 -0.14 -11.18 0.71
N GLN A 22 -1.32 -11.08 0.09
CA GLN A 22 -1.63 -10.04 -0.88
C GLN A 22 -1.52 -8.65 -0.27
N ALA A 23 -2.05 -8.43 0.94
CA ALA A 23 -1.92 -7.15 1.63
C ALA A 23 -0.46 -6.79 1.96
N VAL A 24 0.36 -7.78 2.34
CA VAL A 24 1.81 -7.58 2.51
C VAL A 24 2.49 -7.19 1.20
N VAL A 25 2.13 -7.82 0.08
CA VAL A 25 2.64 -7.43 -1.25
C VAL A 25 2.22 -6.00 -1.60
N VAL A 26 0.95 -5.63 -1.37
CA VAL A 26 0.48 -4.26 -1.57
C VAL A 26 1.29 -3.28 -0.73
N ALA A 27 1.51 -3.57 0.56
CA ALA A 27 2.28 -2.71 1.47
C ALA A 27 3.73 -2.52 1.01
N VAL A 28 4.41 -3.60 0.61
CA VAL A 28 5.79 -3.53 0.12
C VAL A 28 5.87 -2.70 -1.17
N VAL A 29 5.04 -3.03 -2.17
CA VAL A 29 5.09 -2.36 -3.48
C VAL A 29 4.70 -0.89 -3.33
N SER A 30 3.67 -0.58 -2.54
CA SER A 30 3.27 0.81 -2.31
C SER A 30 4.31 1.58 -1.51
N CYS A 31 4.95 1.01 -0.48
CA CYS A 31 6.08 1.65 0.20
C CYS A 31 7.20 2.00 -0.77
N LEU A 32 7.68 1.03 -1.55
CA LEU A 32 8.77 1.25 -2.50
C LEU A 32 8.40 2.30 -3.54
N ALA A 33 7.18 2.25 -4.06
CA ALA A 33 6.68 3.24 -4.99
C ALA A 33 6.63 4.64 -4.35
N GLN A 34 6.21 4.75 -3.09
CA GLN A 34 6.19 6.05 -2.40
C GLN A 34 7.57 6.59 -2.07
N LEU A 35 8.57 5.73 -1.83
CA LEU A 35 9.96 6.17 -1.75
C LEU A 35 10.44 6.78 -3.08
N LEU A 36 10.09 6.16 -4.20
CA LEU A 36 10.42 6.65 -5.54
C LEU A 36 9.64 7.92 -5.90
N CYS A 37 8.39 8.03 -5.45
CA CYS A 37 7.53 9.18 -5.69
C CYS A 37 7.74 10.33 -4.69
N ALA A 38 8.52 10.13 -3.62
CA ALA A 38 8.80 11.15 -2.60
C ALA A 38 9.23 12.51 -3.18
N PRO A 39 10.11 12.59 -4.20
CA PRO A 39 10.51 13.87 -4.79
C PRO A 39 9.34 14.64 -5.43
N VAL A 40 8.34 13.94 -5.99
CA VAL A 40 7.16 14.57 -6.59
C VAL A 40 6.41 15.38 -5.55
N TYR A 41 6.24 14.84 -4.35
CA TYR A 41 5.52 15.51 -3.27
C TYR A 41 6.33 16.65 -2.64
N VAL A 42 7.65 16.48 -2.50
CA VAL A 42 8.52 17.57 -2.01
C VAL A 42 8.43 18.78 -2.94
N GLY A 43 8.48 18.57 -4.26
CA GLY A 43 8.31 19.65 -5.24
C GLY A 43 6.94 20.34 -5.21
N LEU A 44 5.92 19.68 -4.65
CA LEU A 44 4.59 20.27 -4.46
C LEU A 44 4.47 21.06 -3.15
N SER A 45 5.45 20.95 -2.25
CA SER A 45 5.40 21.39 -0.85
C SER A 45 6.25 22.63 -0.57
N TYR A 46 6.51 23.46 -1.59
CA TYR A 46 7.28 24.72 -1.45
C TYR A 46 8.67 24.53 -0.80
N ASP A 47 9.33 23.40 -1.04
CA ASP A 47 10.62 23.02 -0.41
C ASP A 47 10.60 22.97 1.14
N SER A 48 9.42 23.02 1.75
CA SER A 48 9.24 23.00 3.20
C SER A 48 9.37 21.60 3.81
N LEU A 49 9.41 20.56 2.97
CA LEU A 49 9.54 19.17 3.38
C LEU A 49 10.89 18.61 2.96
N ALA A 50 11.68 18.19 3.95
CA ALA A 50 12.84 17.38 3.69
C ALA A 50 12.42 16.01 3.12
N LEU A 51 13.18 15.52 2.14
CA LEU A 51 12.87 14.29 1.41
C LEU A 51 12.78 13.07 2.33
N VAL A 52 13.72 12.94 3.27
CA VAL A 52 13.79 11.78 4.18
C VAL A 52 12.56 11.70 5.09
N PRO A 53 12.22 12.74 5.90
CA PRO A 53 11.00 12.73 6.71
C PRO A 53 9.72 12.47 5.91
N TRP A 54 9.56 13.12 4.75
CA TRP A 54 8.38 12.91 3.92
C TRP A 54 8.29 11.48 3.40
N SER A 55 9.40 10.92 2.91
CA SER A 55 9.42 9.55 2.39
C SER A 55 8.97 8.52 3.44
N ALA A 56 9.38 8.71 4.70
CA ALA A 56 8.97 7.85 5.81
C ALA A 56 7.47 8.01 6.14
N ILE A 57 6.94 9.23 6.14
CA ILE A 57 5.51 9.50 6.35
C ILE A 57 4.68 8.91 5.20
N ALA A 58 5.12 9.07 3.95
CA ALA A 58 4.46 8.49 2.78
C ALA A 58 4.41 6.95 2.86
N CYS A 59 5.50 6.31 3.31
CA CYS A 59 5.53 4.88 3.62
C CYS A 59 4.52 4.50 4.71
N LEU A 60 4.46 5.26 5.81
CA LEU A 60 3.46 5.06 6.86
C LEU A 60 2.03 5.10 6.30
N LEU A 61 1.69 6.13 5.52
CA LEU A 61 0.34 6.28 4.96
C LEU A 61 0.00 5.15 3.98
N ALA A 62 0.97 4.69 3.19
CA ALA A 62 0.82 3.54 2.30
C ALA A 62 0.60 2.22 3.07
N VAL A 63 1.34 2.00 4.17
CA VAL A 63 1.19 0.83 5.04
C VAL A 63 -0.16 0.84 5.74
N MET A 64 -0.57 2.00 6.28
CA MET A 64 -1.87 2.19 6.91
C MET A 64 -3.00 1.86 5.95
N PHE A 65 -2.94 2.37 4.72
CA PHE A 65 -3.90 2.00 3.69
C PHE A 65 -3.91 0.49 3.43
N SER A 66 -2.73 -0.10 3.19
CA SER A 66 -2.59 -1.51 2.80
C SER A 66 -3.20 -2.48 3.80
N TYR A 67 -3.02 -2.23 5.10
CA TYR A 67 -3.53 -3.08 6.17
C TYR A 67 -4.92 -2.70 6.69
N THR A 68 -5.54 -1.62 6.21
CA THR A 68 -6.90 -1.23 6.56
C THR A 68 -7.83 -1.33 5.35
N VAL A 69 -7.98 -0.25 4.59
CA VAL A 69 -8.84 -0.13 3.41
C VAL A 69 -8.41 -1.10 2.32
N GLY A 70 -7.11 -1.23 2.09
CA GLY A 70 -6.54 -2.09 1.06
C GLY A 70 -6.82 -3.58 1.34
N PHE A 71 -6.73 -4.01 2.59
CA PHE A 71 -7.07 -5.38 3.00
C PHE A 71 -8.55 -5.69 2.74
N ALA A 72 -9.46 -4.78 3.14
CA ALA A 72 -10.88 -4.92 2.87
C ALA A 72 -11.18 -4.94 1.36
N ALA A 73 -10.49 -4.09 0.60
CA ALA A 73 -10.59 -4.02 -0.85
C ALA A 73 -10.15 -5.32 -1.53
N LEU A 74 -9.03 -5.93 -1.10
CA LEU A 74 -8.58 -7.21 -1.62
C LEU A 74 -9.61 -8.32 -1.39
N TRP A 75 -10.29 -8.31 -0.25
CA TRP A 75 -11.38 -9.24 0.00
C TRP A 75 -12.54 -9.01 -0.99
N ALA A 76 -13.01 -7.77 -1.12
CA ALA A 76 -14.11 -7.42 -2.02
C ALA A 76 -13.77 -7.74 -3.49
N ALA A 77 -12.59 -7.30 -3.94
CA ALA A 77 -12.06 -7.55 -5.26
C ALA A 77 -11.91 -9.06 -5.51
N GLY A 78 -11.42 -9.83 -4.54
CA GLY A 78 -11.33 -11.29 -4.65
C GLY A 78 -12.69 -11.97 -4.84
N ARG A 79 -13.76 -11.46 -4.22
CA ARG A 79 -15.13 -11.98 -4.45
C ARG A 79 -15.61 -11.70 -5.87
N ILE A 80 -15.34 -10.50 -6.40
CA ILE A 80 -15.79 -10.08 -7.73
C ILE A 80 -14.95 -10.75 -8.82
N ALA A 81 -13.62 -10.73 -8.69
CA ALA A 81 -12.69 -11.31 -9.63
C ALA A 81 -12.92 -12.82 -9.85
N ARG A 82 -13.37 -13.57 -8.83
CA ARG A 82 -13.72 -14.99 -9.00
C ARG A 82 -14.84 -15.24 -10.01
N LYS A 83 -15.73 -14.27 -10.21
CA LYS A 83 -16.83 -14.35 -11.18
C LYS A 83 -16.39 -13.99 -12.61
N ALA A 84 -15.20 -13.42 -12.77
CA ALA A 84 -14.67 -12.97 -14.06
C ALA A 84 -13.77 -14.02 -14.73
N PRO A 85 -13.57 -13.93 -16.06
CA PRO A 85 -12.62 -14.75 -16.80
C PRO A 85 -11.20 -14.63 -16.22
N ALA A 86 -10.43 -15.72 -16.26
CA ALA A 86 -9.10 -15.79 -15.64
C ALA A 86 -8.15 -14.63 -16.00
N PRO A 87 -8.08 -14.14 -17.27
CA PRO A 87 -7.21 -13.02 -17.63
C PRO A 87 -7.60 -11.67 -17.00
N TRP A 88 -8.89 -11.47 -16.71
CA TRP A 88 -9.42 -10.20 -16.19
C TRP A 88 -9.32 -10.09 -14.67
N ARG A 89 -9.08 -11.20 -13.96
CA ARG A 89 -8.97 -11.23 -12.50
C ARG A 89 -7.94 -10.23 -11.94
N PRO A 90 -6.67 -10.20 -12.41
CA PRO A 90 -5.71 -9.24 -11.89
C PRO A 90 -6.06 -7.80 -12.26
N VAL A 91 -6.70 -7.57 -13.40
CA VAL A 91 -7.16 -6.23 -13.82
C VAL A 91 -8.23 -5.70 -12.87
N ILE A 92 -9.23 -6.52 -12.54
CA ILE A 92 -10.29 -6.14 -11.59
C ILE A 92 -9.67 -5.76 -10.24
N VAL A 93 -8.75 -6.58 -9.72
CA VAL A 93 -8.08 -6.27 -8.45
C VAL A 93 -7.27 -4.98 -8.55
N ALA A 94 -6.56 -4.76 -9.66
CA ALA A 94 -5.81 -3.52 -9.90
C ALA A 94 -6.70 -2.26 -9.93
N LEU A 95 -7.90 -2.35 -10.52
CA LEU A 95 -8.85 -1.24 -10.56
C LEU A 95 -9.36 -0.84 -9.17
N PHE A 96 -9.55 -1.80 -8.26
CA PHE A 96 -9.84 -1.50 -6.86
C PHE A 96 -8.71 -0.69 -6.23
N GLY A 97 -7.46 -1.10 -6.45
CA GLY A 97 -6.29 -0.37 -5.98
C GLY A 97 -6.20 1.04 -6.55
N LEU A 98 -6.42 1.19 -7.86
CA LEU A 98 -6.40 2.47 -8.57
C LEU A 98 -7.37 3.47 -7.95
N ILE A 99 -8.62 3.06 -7.75
CA ILE A 99 -9.67 3.97 -7.25
C ILE A 99 -9.42 4.26 -5.77
N LEU A 100 -9.25 3.24 -4.94
CA LEU A 100 -9.22 3.42 -3.49
C LEU A 100 -7.93 4.10 -3.03
N PHE A 101 -6.76 3.74 -3.59
CA PHE A 101 -5.54 4.42 -3.21
C PHE A 101 -5.46 5.83 -3.82
N GLY A 102 -6.09 6.06 -4.98
CA GLY A 102 -6.27 7.40 -5.54
C GLY A 102 -7.09 8.32 -4.61
N ILE A 103 -8.25 7.84 -4.13
CA ILE A 103 -9.08 8.56 -3.15
C ILE A 103 -8.32 8.76 -1.82
N TRP A 104 -7.62 7.72 -1.35
CA TRP A 104 -6.78 7.81 -0.16
C TRP A 104 -5.67 8.86 -0.30
N GLY A 105 -5.03 8.94 -1.47
CA GLY A 105 -4.06 9.98 -1.78
C GLY A 105 -4.68 11.36 -1.77
N TYR A 106 -5.80 11.52 -2.47
CA TYR A 106 -6.52 12.79 -2.58
C TYR A 106 -6.96 13.32 -1.21
N LEU A 107 -7.39 12.45 -0.29
CA LEU A 107 -7.89 12.85 1.01
C LEU A 107 -6.80 12.85 2.09
N VAL A 108 -6.14 11.71 2.30
CA VAL A 108 -5.26 11.46 3.45
C VAL A 108 -3.84 11.97 3.20
N PHE A 109 -3.24 11.69 2.04
CA PHE A 109 -1.90 12.23 1.74
C PHE A 109 -1.94 13.75 1.64
N ALA A 110 -2.97 14.30 0.99
CA ALA A 110 -3.16 15.73 0.93
C ALA A 110 -3.37 16.35 2.31
N ALA A 111 -4.16 15.73 3.19
CA ALA A 111 -4.33 16.20 4.57
C ALA A 111 -3.01 16.18 5.34
N ALA A 112 -2.21 15.11 5.19
CA ALA A 112 -0.89 15.03 5.82
C ALA A 112 0.06 16.13 5.33
N LEU A 113 0.10 16.41 4.02
CA LEU A 113 0.88 17.52 3.48
C LEU A 113 0.37 18.88 3.98
N ASN A 114 -0.95 19.09 3.96
CA ASN A 114 -1.58 20.31 4.46
C ASN A 114 -1.31 20.55 5.94
N SER A 115 -1.22 19.49 6.76
CA SER A 115 -0.84 19.61 8.18
C SER A 115 0.57 20.13 8.41
N VAL A 116 1.42 20.13 7.38
CA VAL A 116 2.77 20.70 7.44
C VAL A 116 2.82 22.08 6.79
N ILE A 117 2.30 22.24 5.57
CA ILE A 117 2.46 23.48 4.82
C ILE A 117 1.58 24.63 5.35
N VAL A 118 0.39 24.34 5.90
CA VAL A 118 -0.53 25.39 6.36
C VAL A 118 -0.03 26.08 7.63
N PRO A 119 0.48 25.35 8.67
CA PRO A 119 1.13 25.99 9.80
C PRO A 119 2.35 26.85 9.44
N LEU A 120 3.03 26.53 8.34
CA LEU A 120 4.15 27.33 7.81
C LEU A 120 3.70 28.59 7.03
N GLY A 121 2.40 28.89 6.99
CA GLY A 121 1.83 30.07 6.34
C GLY A 121 1.56 29.91 4.84
N HIS A 122 1.69 28.70 4.28
CA HIS A 122 1.37 28.45 2.88
C HIS A 122 -0.12 28.16 2.67
N ALA A 123 -0.60 28.45 1.46
CA ALA A 123 -1.94 28.09 1.05
C ALA A 123 -2.10 26.55 0.98
N ALA A 124 -3.26 26.07 1.43
CA ALA A 124 -3.61 24.65 1.34
C ALA A 124 -3.57 24.15 -0.11
N LEU A 125 -3.17 22.89 -0.28
CA LEU A 125 -3.16 22.21 -1.58
C LEU A 125 -4.55 22.19 -2.19
N SER A 126 -4.65 22.68 -3.43
CA SER A 126 -5.90 22.75 -4.18
C SER A 126 -5.64 22.60 -5.68
N GLY A 127 -6.72 22.38 -6.44
CA GLY A 127 -6.69 22.28 -7.89
C GLY A 127 -5.70 21.23 -8.41
N THR A 128 -4.85 21.64 -9.34
CA THR A 128 -3.89 20.75 -10.04
C THR A 128 -2.96 20.00 -9.08
N ARG A 129 -2.47 20.65 -8.01
CA ARG A 129 -1.51 20.02 -7.07
C ARG A 129 -2.15 18.87 -6.29
N LEU A 130 -3.40 19.08 -5.88
CA LEU A 130 -4.20 18.04 -5.23
C LEU A 130 -4.52 16.89 -6.20
N GLY A 131 -4.82 17.22 -7.46
CA GLY A 131 -5.00 16.24 -8.53
C GLY A 131 -3.75 15.39 -8.80
N THR A 132 -2.55 16.01 -8.78
CA THR A 132 -1.27 15.30 -8.97
C THR A 132 -1.04 14.27 -7.87
N ILE A 133 -1.34 14.59 -6.61
CA ILE A 133 -1.22 13.66 -5.48
C ILE A 133 -2.16 12.47 -5.68
N GLY A 134 -3.44 12.74 -5.97
CA GLY A 134 -4.43 11.69 -6.22
C GLY A 134 -4.06 10.79 -7.40
N PHE A 135 -3.59 11.37 -8.50
CA PHE A 135 -3.15 10.62 -9.68
C PHE A 135 -1.93 9.73 -9.40
N ASN A 136 -0.92 10.27 -8.69
CA ASN A 136 0.25 9.50 -8.30
C ASN A 136 -0.16 8.30 -7.44
N CYS A 137 -0.96 8.53 -6.40
CA CYS A 137 -1.45 7.45 -5.55
C CYS A 137 -2.34 6.46 -6.34
N ALA A 138 -3.14 6.91 -7.30
CA ALA A 138 -3.91 6.01 -8.16
C ALA A 138 -3.00 5.07 -8.97
N ALA A 139 -1.90 5.58 -9.54
CA ALA A 139 -0.93 4.78 -10.26
C ALA A 139 -0.22 3.76 -9.35
N VAL A 140 0.18 4.17 -8.14
CA VAL A 140 0.76 3.28 -7.14
C VAL A 140 -0.23 2.20 -6.70
N GLY A 141 -1.50 2.57 -6.53
CA GLY A 141 -2.59 1.68 -6.15
C GLY A 141 -2.83 0.60 -7.21
N LEU A 142 -2.88 1.01 -8.47
CA LEU A 142 -2.98 0.10 -9.61
C LEU A 142 -1.82 -0.91 -9.61
N ALA A 143 -0.58 -0.43 -9.54
CA ALA A 143 0.60 -1.28 -9.60
C ALA A 143 0.68 -2.26 -8.43
N SER A 144 0.46 -1.78 -7.21
CA SER A 144 0.54 -2.60 -5.99
C SER A 144 -0.53 -3.69 -5.95
N PHE A 145 -1.78 -3.37 -6.31
CA PHE A 145 -2.85 -4.36 -6.37
C PHE A 145 -2.69 -5.36 -7.52
N PHE A 146 -2.18 -4.90 -8.67
CA PHE A 146 -1.84 -5.79 -9.76
C PHE A 146 -0.76 -6.80 -9.33
N CYS A 147 0.32 -6.33 -8.71
CA CYS A 147 1.36 -7.18 -8.15
C CYS A 147 0.81 -8.17 -7.12
N ALA A 148 -0.08 -7.74 -6.22
CA ALA A 148 -0.70 -8.62 -5.25
C ALA A 148 -1.57 -9.71 -5.90
N ALA A 149 -2.31 -9.37 -6.97
CA ALA A 149 -3.12 -10.32 -7.71
C ALA A 149 -2.27 -11.36 -8.47
N VAL A 150 -1.13 -10.95 -9.03
CA VAL A 150 -0.25 -11.82 -9.83
C VAL A 150 0.67 -12.67 -8.96
N PHE A 151 1.27 -12.08 -7.92
CA PHE A 151 2.32 -12.72 -7.13
C PHE A 151 1.82 -13.32 -5.80
N GLY A 152 0.61 -12.97 -5.35
CA GLY A 152 0.10 -13.36 -4.03
C GLY A 152 0.17 -14.86 -3.73
N GLU A 153 -0.26 -15.71 -4.67
CA GLU A 153 -0.21 -17.17 -4.53
C GLU A 153 1.23 -17.71 -4.43
N ARG A 154 2.15 -17.14 -5.22
CA ARG A 154 3.58 -17.53 -5.18
C ARG A 154 4.22 -17.11 -3.87
N CYS A 155 3.95 -15.88 -3.43
CA CYS A 155 4.45 -15.37 -2.15
C CYS A 155 3.90 -16.15 -0.95
N ALA A 156 2.66 -16.66 -1.02
CA ALA A 156 2.02 -17.39 0.08
C ALA A 156 2.73 -18.73 0.38
N ALA A 157 3.47 -19.27 -0.60
CA ALA A 157 4.33 -20.43 -0.41
C ALA A 157 5.57 -20.13 0.46
N TYR A 158 6.04 -18.88 0.49
CA TYR A 158 7.22 -18.45 1.23
C TYR A 158 6.83 -17.75 2.55
N ARG A 159 6.22 -18.50 3.47
CA ARG A 159 5.71 -17.96 4.75
C ARG A 159 6.73 -17.09 5.50
N THR A 160 7.98 -17.50 5.59
CA THR A 160 9.04 -16.73 6.28
C THR A 160 9.26 -15.37 5.62
N TRP A 161 9.27 -15.32 4.29
CA TRP A 161 9.37 -14.06 3.55
C TRP A 161 8.17 -13.15 3.83
N VAL A 162 6.93 -13.70 3.86
CA VAL A 162 5.72 -12.90 4.13
C VAL A 162 5.79 -12.23 5.51
N TRP A 163 6.16 -12.99 6.55
CA TRP A 163 6.28 -12.43 7.90
C TRP A 163 7.45 -11.44 8.03
N GLY A 164 8.57 -11.71 7.37
CA GLY A 164 9.70 -10.77 7.32
C GLY A 164 9.34 -9.48 6.61
N ALA A 165 8.66 -9.56 5.47
CA ALA A 165 8.17 -8.40 4.73
C ALA A 165 7.13 -7.60 5.53
N PHE A 166 6.20 -8.29 6.20
CA PHE A 166 5.25 -7.66 7.12
C PHE A 166 5.98 -6.87 8.22
N ALA A 167 6.90 -7.51 8.93
CA ALA A 167 7.69 -6.85 9.98
C ALA A 167 8.49 -5.65 9.44
N CYS A 168 9.09 -5.78 8.25
CA CYS A 168 9.82 -4.70 7.58
C CYS A 168 8.90 -3.50 7.27
N THR A 169 7.72 -3.74 6.69
CA THR A 169 6.76 -2.65 6.42
C THR A 169 6.25 -1.98 7.69
N LEU A 170 6.08 -2.72 8.79
CA LEU A 170 5.74 -2.14 10.09
C LEU A 170 6.88 -1.30 10.67
N ALA A 171 8.14 -1.72 10.51
CA ALA A 171 9.29 -0.94 10.92
C ALA A 171 9.39 0.38 10.12
N CYS A 172 9.18 0.33 8.81
CA CYS A 172 9.09 1.53 7.96
C CYS A 172 7.95 2.46 8.40
N ALA A 173 6.78 1.90 8.72
CA ALA A 173 5.67 2.68 9.26
C ALA A 173 6.02 3.32 10.62
N GLY A 174 6.71 2.59 11.50
CA GLY A 174 7.21 3.11 12.78
C GLY A 174 8.16 4.29 12.61
N ALA A 175 9.06 4.25 11.63
CA ALA A 175 9.90 5.39 11.26
C ALA A 175 9.05 6.59 10.77
N GLY A 176 8.01 6.34 9.97
CA GLY A 176 7.06 7.38 9.57
C GLY A 176 6.32 8.01 10.75
N VAL A 177 5.91 7.22 11.76
CA VAL A 177 5.30 7.74 12.99
C VAL A 177 6.28 8.62 13.74
N PHE A 178 7.53 8.17 13.91
CA PHE A 178 8.59 8.95 14.55
C PHE A 178 8.72 10.34 13.90
N TYR A 179 8.85 10.41 12.57
CA TYR A 179 8.97 11.68 11.87
C TYR A 179 7.69 12.53 11.94
N ALA A 180 6.50 11.92 11.81
CA ALA A 180 5.24 12.65 11.91
C ALA A 180 5.09 13.33 13.28
N VAL A 181 5.43 12.63 14.37
CA VAL A 181 5.38 13.19 15.73
C VAL A 181 6.40 14.32 15.91
N HIS A 182 7.62 14.16 15.41
CA HIS A 182 8.65 15.20 15.51
C HIS A 182 8.28 16.46 14.73
N ILE A 183 7.72 16.31 13.53
CA ILE A 183 7.24 17.46 12.75
C ILE A 183 6.08 18.14 13.47
N ALA A 184 5.12 17.36 13.99
CA ALA A 184 4.00 17.92 14.74
C ALA A 184 4.47 18.71 15.97
N ALA A 185 5.44 18.19 16.73
CA ALA A 185 5.98 18.85 17.93
C ALA A 185 6.77 20.15 17.65
N VAL A 186 7.17 20.39 16.39
CA VAL A 186 7.84 21.63 15.97
C VAL A 186 6.84 22.66 15.45
N LEU A 187 5.75 22.19 14.84
CA LEU A 187 4.75 23.06 14.18
C LEU A 187 3.62 23.50 15.11
N TYR A 188 3.33 22.73 16.17
CA TYR A 188 2.21 22.93 17.09
C TYR A 188 2.71 22.93 18.54
#